data_AF-A0A524DCX9-F1
#
_entry.id   AF-A0A524DCX9-F1
#
_cell.length_a   1.000
_cell.length_b   1.000
_cell.length_c   1.000
_cell.angle_alpha   90.00
_cell.angle_beta   90.00
_cell.angle_gamma   90.00
#
_symmetry.space_group_name_H-M   'P 1'
#
loop_
_entity.id
_entity.type
_entity.pdbx_description
1 polymer ?
#
loop_
_entity_poly.entity_id
_entity_poly.type
_entity_poly.pdbx_seq_one_letter_code
_entity_poly.pdbx_strand_id
1 'polypeptide(L)'
;MSSEKDLADLFKKWNNLNQDVAGSFQELDFSSIKDSRKIQREIEDYIYKILLQSAPSSILELLPEDCGTMELGLNTKTQKFYFLMEDPEDPGLILAITIDEEKNVEIIKDFQK
;
A
#
# COMPACT_ATOMS: atom_id res chain seq x y z
N MET A 1 14.87 -12.54 -15.57
CA MET A 1 14.00 -11.74 -16.47
C MET A 1 12.61 -12.36 -16.33
N SER A 2 11.59 -11.75 -15.72
CA SER A 2 11.26 -10.33 -15.62
C SER A 2 10.53 -10.06 -14.30
N SER A 3 11.19 -9.35 -13.39
CA SER A 3 10.68 -8.95 -12.07
C SER A 3 10.17 -7.50 -12.04
N GLU A 4 10.09 -6.85 -13.21
CA GLU A 4 9.38 -5.57 -13.43
C GLU A 4 7.85 -5.74 -13.54
N LYS A 5 7.34 -6.97 -13.58
CA LYS A 5 5.91 -7.25 -13.70
C LYS A 5 5.19 -7.42 -12.36
N ASP A 6 5.90 -7.57 -11.25
CA ASP A 6 5.26 -7.93 -9.98
C ASP A 6 4.43 -6.77 -9.40
N LEU A 7 4.97 -5.55 -9.26
CA LEU A 7 4.22 -4.42 -8.70
C LEU A 7 3.11 -3.92 -9.62
N ALA A 8 3.37 -3.79 -10.93
CA ALA A 8 2.37 -3.40 -11.92
C ALA A 8 1.14 -4.34 -11.93
N ASP A 9 1.37 -5.65 -11.76
CA ASP A 9 0.28 -6.62 -11.69
C ASP A 9 -0.46 -6.54 -10.33
N LEU A 10 0.25 -6.27 -9.24
CA LEU A 10 -0.37 -6.02 -7.93
C LEU A 10 -1.21 -4.74 -7.92
N PHE A 11 -0.79 -3.69 -8.61
CA PHE A 11 -1.58 -2.47 -8.80
C PHE A 11 -2.92 -2.77 -9.46
N LYS A 12 -2.91 -3.52 -10.57
CA LYS A 12 -4.13 -3.93 -11.26
C LYS A 12 -5.00 -4.80 -10.37
N LYS A 13 -4.40 -5.77 -9.68
CA LYS A 13 -5.11 -6.68 -8.79
C LYS A 13 -5.78 -5.92 -7.64
N TRP A 14 -5.07 -5.00 -7.00
CA TRP A 14 -5.61 -4.17 -5.94
C TRP A 14 -6.76 -3.29 -6.43
N ASN A 15 -6.61 -2.66 -7.60
CA ASN A 15 -7.65 -1.85 -8.19
C ASN A 15 -8.92 -2.65 -8.51
N ASN A 16 -8.77 -3.85 -9.06
CA ASN A 16 -9.90 -4.76 -9.32
C ASN A 16 -10.60 -5.15 -8.02
N LEU A 17 -9.83 -5.52 -6.97
CA LEU A 17 -10.40 -5.82 -5.65
C LEU A 17 -11.17 -4.64 -5.06
N ASN A 18 -10.70 -3.40 -5.24
CA ASN A 18 -11.45 -2.21 -4.82
C ASN A 18 -12.79 -2.08 -5.55
N GLN A 19 -12.84 -2.39 -6.85
CA GLN A 19 -14.08 -2.39 -7.62
C GLN A 19 -15.02 -3.52 -7.17
N ASP A 20 -14.48 -4.72 -6.92
CA ASP A 20 -15.25 -5.87 -6.43
C ASP A 20 -15.84 -5.60 -5.05
N VAL A 21 -15.05 -5.01 -4.14
CA VAL A 21 -15.53 -4.58 -2.81
C VAL A 21 -16.64 -3.56 -2.96
N ALA A 22 -16.48 -2.54 -3.81
CA ALA A 22 -17.50 -1.53 -4.03
C ALA A 22 -18.81 -2.11 -4.59
N GLY A 23 -18.73 -3.04 -5.55
CA GLY A 23 -19.90 -3.76 -6.08
C GLY A 23 -20.57 -4.63 -5.02
N SER A 24 -19.78 -5.41 -4.27
CA SER A 24 -20.29 -6.27 -3.19
C SER A 24 -20.97 -5.46 -2.07
N PHE A 25 -20.51 -4.24 -1.78
CA PHE A 25 -21.18 -3.33 -0.85
C PHE A 25 -22.55 -2.87 -1.35
N GLN A 26 -22.72 -2.65 -2.66
CA GLN A 26 -24.03 -2.31 -3.24
C GLN A 26 -25.03 -3.47 -3.11
N GLU A 27 -24.53 -4.70 -3.22
CA GLU A 27 -25.31 -5.94 -3.10
C GLU A 27 -25.45 -6.44 -1.65
N LEU A 28 -24.80 -5.77 -0.69
CA LEU A 28 -24.69 -6.18 0.72
C LEU A 28 -24.11 -7.60 0.91
N ASP A 29 -23.25 -8.05 0.00
CA ASP A 29 -22.55 -9.33 0.09
C ASP A 29 -21.29 -9.20 0.96
N PHE A 30 -21.49 -9.33 2.26
CA PHE A 30 -20.42 -9.26 3.25
C PHE A 30 -19.42 -10.43 3.17
N SER A 31 -19.79 -11.56 2.57
CA SER A 31 -18.87 -12.69 2.41
C SER A 31 -17.81 -12.33 1.37
N SER A 32 -18.23 -11.84 0.21
CA SER A 32 -17.33 -11.41 -0.86
C SER A 32 -16.46 -10.23 -0.43
N ILE A 33 -17.00 -9.29 0.35
CA ILE A 33 -16.19 -8.20 0.95
C ILE A 33 -15.07 -8.78 1.83
N LYS A 34 -15.40 -9.75 2.69
CA LYS A 34 -14.42 -10.35 3.60
C LYS A 34 -13.32 -11.09 2.84
N ASP A 35 -13.68 -11.84 1.80
CA ASP A 35 -12.71 -12.55 0.96
C ASP A 35 -11.79 -11.59 0.20
N SER A 36 -12.35 -10.55 -0.42
CA SER A 36 -11.57 -9.50 -1.08
C SER A 36 -10.62 -8.79 -0.11
N ARG A 37 -11.06 -8.49 1.12
CA ARG A 37 -10.22 -7.90 2.17
C ARG A 37 -9.08 -8.81 2.61
N LYS A 38 -9.29 -10.13 2.63
CA LYS A 38 -8.23 -11.10 2.92
C LYS A 38 -7.15 -11.06 1.84
N ILE A 39 -7.54 -11.04 0.57
CA ILE A 39 -6.61 -10.95 -0.56
C ILE A 39 -5.86 -9.61 -0.55
N GLN A 40 -6.55 -8.51 -0.20
CA GLN A 40 -5.88 -7.21 -0.04
C GLN A 40 -4.79 -7.27 1.02
N ARG A 41 -5.01 -7.88 2.19
CA ARG A 41 -3.96 -8.04 3.20
C ARG A 41 -2.76 -8.83 2.68
N GLU A 42 -2.99 -9.92 1.93
CA GLU A 42 -1.89 -10.70 1.34
C GLU A 42 -1.06 -9.87 0.34
N ILE A 43 -1.72 -8.99 -0.43
CA ILE A 43 -1.05 -8.07 -1.35
C ILE A 43 -0.27 -7.01 -0.57
N GLU A 44 -0.87 -6.44 0.47
CA GLU A 44 -0.25 -5.46 1.35
C GLU A 44 1.05 -5.98 1.97
N ASP A 45 1.01 -7.17 2.59
CA ASP A 45 2.19 -7.84 3.16
C ASP A 45 3.28 -8.06 2.10
N TYR A 46 2.89 -8.37 0.87
CA TYR A 46 3.83 -8.62 -0.21
C TYR A 46 4.47 -7.32 -0.73
N ILE A 47 3.69 -6.27 -0.95
CA ILE A 47 4.21 -4.95 -1.33
C ILE A 47 5.12 -4.42 -0.23
N TYR A 48 4.75 -4.63 1.04
CA TYR A 48 5.56 -4.20 2.17
C TYR A 48 6.94 -4.87 2.19
N LYS A 49 7.00 -6.17 1.88
CA LYS A 49 8.29 -6.87 1.70
C LYS A 49 9.13 -6.28 0.58
N ILE A 50 8.51 -5.87 -0.53
CA ILE A 50 9.22 -5.21 -1.63
C ILE A 50 9.73 -3.83 -1.20
N LEU A 51 8.91 -3.07 -0.45
CA LEU A 51 9.29 -1.79 0.13
C LEU A 51 10.53 -1.95 1.01
N LEU A 52 10.53 -2.91 1.94
CA LEU A 52 11.68 -3.19 2.81
C LEU A 52 12.95 -3.59 2.05
N GLN A 53 12.83 -4.17 0.86
CA GLN A 53 13.97 -4.53 0.02
C GLN A 53 14.49 -3.38 -0.84
N SER A 54 13.63 -2.41 -1.17
CA SER A 54 13.91 -1.35 -2.13
C SER A 54 14.20 -0.01 -1.45
N ALA A 55 13.72 0.16 -0.22
CA ALA A 55 13.86 1.40 0.53
C ALA A 55 15.32 1.63 0.96
N PRO A 56 15.81 2.89 0.89
CA PRO A 56 17.11 3.26 1.44
C PRO A 56 17.11 3.13 2.96
N SER A 57 18.30 2.96 3.54
CA SER A 57 18.47 2.69 4.98
C SER A 57 17.78 3.73 5.89
N SER A 58 17.78 5.01 5.50
CA SER A 58 17.10 6.07 6.25
C SER A 58 15.57 5.92 6.32
N ILE A 59 14.96 5.28 5.32
CA ILE A 59 13.52 4.98 5.31
C ILE A 59 13.23 3.72 6.11
N LEU A 60 14.10 2.71 6.01
CA LEU A 60 13.96 1.46 6.75
C LEU A 60 13.94 1.67 8.27
N GLU A 61 14.69 2.63 8.77
CA GLU A 61 14.70 2.98 10.21
C GLU A 61 13.37 3.60 10.69
N LEU A 62 12.57 4.16 9.78
CA LEU A 62 11.24 4.72 10.09
C LEU A 62 10.13 3.68 9.98
N LEU A 63 10.36 2.63 9.20
CA LEU A 63 9.36 1.62 8.91
C LEU A 63 9.14 0.69 10.10
N PRO A 64 7.88 0.38 10.46
CA PRO A 64 7.58 -0.56 11.53
C PRO A 64 8.00 -1.99 11.18
N GLU A 65 8.09 -2.87 12.17
CA GLU A 65 8.42 -4.28 11.89
C GLU A 65 7.32 -4.97 11.05
N ASP A 66 6.06 -4.54 11.21
CA ASP A 66 4.90 -5.08 10.52
C ASP A 66 4.07 -3.98 9.85
N CYS A 67 3.53 -4.30 8.67
CA CYS A 67 2.66 -3.43 7.89
C CYS A 67 1.35 -3.12 8.61
N GLY A 68 0.88 -4.00 9.50
CA GLY A 68 -0.41 -3.88 10.18
C GLY A 68 -0.61 -2.62 11.05
N THR A 69 0.43 -1.80 11.24
CA THR A 69 0.36 -0.50 11.91
C THR A 69 0.21 0.68 10.97
N MET A 70 0.24 0.44 9.66
CA MET A 70 0.14 1.45 8.61
C MET A 70 -1.18 1.30 7.84
N GLU A 71 -1.65 2.39 7.25
CA GLU A 71 -2.74 2.32 6.26
C GLU A 71 -2.15 2.27 4.85
N LEU A 72 -2.60 1.30 4.04
CA LEU A 72 -2.22 1.22 2.63
C LEU A 72 -3.24 1.93 1.73
N GLY A 73 -2.78 2.93 0.99
CA GLY A 73 -3.49 3.64 -0.06
C GLY A 73 -2.96 3.29 -1.45
N LEU A 74 -3.81 3.49 -2.47
CA LEU A 74 -3.43 3.38 -3.87
C LEU A 74 -3.81 4.66 -4.62
N ASN A 75 -2.84 5.27 -5.30
CA ASN A 75 -3.11 6.28 -6.32
C ASN A 75 -3.12 5.64 -7.71
N THR A 76 -4.30 5.58 -8.31
CA THR A 76 -4.49 4.96 -9.63
C THR A 76 -3.97 5.80 -10.80
N LYS A 77 -3.78 7.12 -10.61
CA LYS A 77 -3.26 8.02 -11.66
C LYS A 77 -1.76 7.91 -11.78
N THR A 78 -1.07 7.82 -10.65
CA THR A 78 0.40 7.76 -10.60
C THR A 78 0.92 6.35 -10.39
N GLN A 79 0.03 5.36 -10.20
CA GLN A 79 0.37 3.96 -9.89
C GLN A 79 1.39 3.89 -8.75
N LYS A 80 1.04 4.53 -7.63
CA LYS A 80 1.84 4.54 -6.40
C LYS A 80 1.05 3.95 -5.26
N PHE A 81 1.68 3.06 -4.50
CA PHE A 81 1.19 2.64 -3.19
C PHE A 81 1.67 3.65 -2.14
N TYR A 82 0.81 3.94 -1.17
CA TYR A 82 1.07 4.87 -0.06
C TYR A 82 0.95 4.09 1.24
N PHE A 83 2.04 3.99 1.98
CA PHE A 83 2.04 3.50 3.35
C PHE A 83 1.96 4.70 4.27
N LEU A 84 0.83 4.88 4.94
CA LEU A 84 0.55 6.01 5.81
C LEU A 84 0.75 5.61 7.25
N MET A 85 1.45 6.44 8.01
CA MET A 85 1.64 6.27 9.45
C MET A 85 1.73 7.64 10.12
N GLU A 86 1.57 7.68 11.43
CA GLU A 86 1.91 8.89 12.20
C GLU A 86 3.41 9.17 12.09
N ASP A 87 3.76 10.44 11.90
CA ASP A 87 5.17 10.83 11.84
C ASP A 87 5.81 10.60 13.23
N PRO A 88 6.84 9.74 13.33
CA PRO A 88 7.49 9.46 14.61
C PRO A 88 8.23 10.68 15.19
N GLU A 89 8.56 11.66 14.36
CA GLU A 89 9.21 12.91 14.78
C GLU A 89 8.19 13.98 15.19
N ASP A 90 6.98 13.98 14.60
CA ASP A 90 5.91 14.94 14.89
C ASP A 90 4.53 14.24 15.01
N PRO A 91 4.11 13.85 16.23
CA PRO A 91 2.90 13.06 16.50
C PRO A 91 1.54 13.68 16.11
N GLY A 92 1.52 14.78 15.35
CA GLY A 92 0.31 15.38 14.76
C GLY A 92 0.25 15.30 13.23
N LEU A 93 1.31 14.82 12.58
CA LEU A 93 1.43 14.77 11.13
C LEU A 93 1.36 13.33 10.61
N ILE A 94 0.93 13.19 9.36
CA ILE A 94 0.94 11.90 8.66
C ILE A 94 2.19 11.86 7.78
N LEU A 95 2.98 10.82 7.95
CA LEU A 95 4.06 10.45 7.06
C LEU A 95 3.50 9.49 6.00
N ALA A 96 3.77 9.77 4.73
CA ALA A 96 3.49 8.83 3.65
C ALA A 96 4.79 8.32 3.03
N ILE A 97 4.97 7.01 3.02
CA ILE A 97 6.05 6.35 2.30
C ILE A 97 5.45 5.74 1.04
N THR A 98 5.96 6.13 -0.12
CA THR A 98 5.41 5.69 -1.40
C THR A 98 6.34 4.73 -2.11
N ILE A 99 5.76 3.81 -2.88
CA ILE A 99 6.49 2.95 -3.81
C ILE A 99 5.74 2.88 -5.14
N ASP A 100 6.45 3.07 -6.25
CA ASP A 100 5.90 2.95 -7.61
C ASP A 100 6.21 1.60 -8.26
N GLU A 101 5.73 1.38 -9.48
CA GLU A 101 5.94 0.13 -10.23
C GLU A 101 7.42 -0.17 -10.54
N GLU A 102 8.25 0.86 -10.58
CA GLU A 102 9.70 0.78 -10.79
C GLU A 102 10.47 0.57 -9.47
N LYS A 103 9.75 0.45 -8.34
CA LYS A 103 10.29 0.31 -6.97
C LYS A 103 11.02 1.55 -6.47
N ASN A 104 10.77 2.73 -7.06
CA ASN A 104 11.26 3.97 -6.50
C ASN A 104 10.50 4.27 -5.21
N VAL A 105 11.24 4.56 -4.15
CA VAL A 105 10.68 4.83 -2.81
C VAL A 105 10.88 6.31 -2.46
N GLU A 106 9.80 6.96 -2.04
CA GLU A 106 9.81 8.38 -1.64
C GLU A 106 9.11 8.57 -0.29
N ILE A 107 9.56 9.54 0.51
CA ILE A 107 8.85 10.02 1.70
C ILE A 107 8.14 11.34 1.36
N ILE A 108 6.90 11.46 1.81
CA ILE A 108 6.14 12.70 1.84
C ILE A 108 5.84 12.99 3.32
N LYS A 109 6.46 14.03 3.85
CA LYS A 109 6.15 14.57 5.19
C LYS A 109 4.92 15.46 5.13
N ASP A 110 4.16 15.53 6.23
CA ASP A 110 2.89 16.29 6.30
C ASP A 110 1.96 15.92 5.14
N PHE A 111 1.73 14.62 4.96
CA PHE A 111 0.85 14.11 3.90
C PHE A 111 -0.59 14.55 4.17
N GLN A 112 -1.10 15.42 3.31
CA GLN A 112 -2.47 15.90 3.38
C GLN A 112 -3.35 15.15 2.37
N LYS A 113 -4.51 14.68 2.86
CA LYS A 113 -5.51 13.90 2.11
C LYS A 113 -6.17 14.69 0.98
#